data_AF-A0ABD5UZI5-F1
#
_entry.id   AF-A0ABD5UZI5-F1
#
_cell.length_a   1.000
_cell.length_b   1.000
_cell.length_c   1.000
_cell.angle_alpha   90.00
_cell.angle_beta   90.00
_cell.angle_gamma   90.00
#
_symmetry.space_group_name_H-M   'P 1'
#
loop_
_entity.id
_entity.type
_entity.pdbx_description
1 polymer ?
#
loop_
_entity_poly.entity_id
_entity_poly.type
_entity_poly.pdbx_seq_one_letter_code
_entity_poly.pdbx_strand_id
1 'polypeptide(L)'
;MTNRSGVVEIEKRDGDYRVELRDLETDARIDEALVDGDSTAETTYKHVCKVRLPDDEPRIDLESGNDRARVVLRAAGRTCYRHELPTRLAAN
;
A
#
# COMPACT_ATOMS: atom_id res chain seq x y z
N MET A 1 22.94 9.87 2.95
CA MET A 1 22.12 8.67 2.69
C MET A 1 21.78 8.06 4.02
N THR A 2 20.66 8.47 4.57
CA THR A 2 20.09 7.82 5.75
C THR A 2 19.42 6.55 5.23
N ASN A 3 19.91 5.38 5.63
CA ASN A 3 19.42 4.10 5.09
C ASN A 3 18.09 3.73 5.76
N ARG A 4 17.09 4.61 5.63
CA ARG A 4 15.81 4.55 6.32
C ARG A 4 15.00 3.38 5.74
N SER A 5 14.46 2.54 6.61
CA SER A 5 13.63 1.41 6.22
C SER A 5 12.19 1.64 6.65
N GLY A 6 11.25 1.15 5.86
CA GLY A 6 9.83 1.22 6.15
C GLY A 6 9.15 -0.13 5.96
N VAL A 7 7.93 -0.22 6.44
CA VAL A 7 7.04 -1.37 6.25
C VAL A 7 5.79 -0.88 5.57
N VAL A 8 5.46 -1.52 4.45
CA VAL A 8 4.13 -1.41 3.83
C VAL A 8 3.30 -2.57 4.34
N GLU A 9 2.22 -2.27 5.04
CA GLU A 9 1.18 -3.24 5.41
C GLU A 9 -0.07 -3.00 4.57
N ILE A 10 -0.60 -4.06 3.97
CA ILE A 10 -1.85 -4.08 3.21
C ILE A 10 -2.75 -5.11 3.87
N GLU A 11 -3.90 -4.68 4.36
CA GLU A 11 -4.86 -5.53 5.04
C GLU A 11 -6.24 -5.37 4.41
N LYS A 12 -6.90 -6.47 4.05
CA LYS A 12 -8.31 -6.45 3.64
C LYS A 12 -9.19 -6.78 4.85
N ARG A 13 -10.11 -5.87 5.21
CA ARG A 13 -11.14 -6.08 6.24
C ARG A 13 -12.48 -5.54 5.74
N ASP A 14 -13.55 -6.29 5.97
CA ASP A 14 -14.93 -5.89 5.67
C ASP A 14 -15.18 -5.48 4.20
N GLY A 15 -14.35 -5.98 3.28
CA GLY A 15 -14.41 -5.67 1.85
C GLY A 15 -13.34 -4.69 1.38
N ASP A 16 -12.84 -3.83 2.27
CA ASP A 16 -11.91 -2.76 1.93
C ASP A 16 -10.47 -3.11 2.22
N TYR A 17 -9.54 -2.53 1.47
CA TYR A 17 -8.12 -2.59 1.77
C TYR A 17 -7.68 -1.34 2.53
N ARG A 18 -7.07 -1.57 3.69
CA ARG A 18 -6.26 -0.58 4.39
C ARG A 18 -4.80 -0.78 4.01
N VAL A 19 -4.17 0.29 3.57
CA VAL A 19 -2.74 0.33 3.24
C VAL A 19 -2.07 1.32 4.17
N GLU A 20 -1.01 0.89 4.84
CA GLU A 20 -0.27 1.73 5.76
C GLU A 20 1.23 1.64 5.50
N LEU A 21 1.90 2.79 5.53
CA LEU A 21 3.34 2.91 5.48
C LEU A 21 3.84 3.36 6.84
N ARG A 22 4.73 2.56 7.44
CA ARG A 22 5.37 2.87 8.72
C ARG A 22 6.87 2.94 8.59
N ASP A 23 7.46 3.78 9.42
CA ASP A 23 8.89 3.75 9.68
C ASP A 23 9.25 2.48 10.49
N LEU A 24 10.25 1.72 10.04
CA LEU A 24 10.58 0.45 10.69
C LEU A 24 11.24 0.63 12.06
N GLU A 25 11.98 1.72 12.28
CA GLU A 25 12.77 1.92 13.50
C GLU A 25 11.94 2.57 14.61
N THR A 26 11.07 3.50 14.24
CA THR A 26 10.25 4.28 15.17
C THR A 26 8.81 3.79 15.28
N ASP A 27 8.38 2.87 14.40
CA ASP A 27 6.97 2.45 14.19
C ASP A 27 6.03 3.64 13.90
N ALA A 28 6.58 4.81 13.56
CA ALA A 28 5.80 5.99 13.25
C ALA A 28 5.07 5.79 11.91
N ARG A 29 3.76 6.05 11.90
CA ARG A 29 2.97 6.08 10.67
C ARG A 29 3.45 7.24 9.80
N ILE A 30 3.82 6.92 8.56
CA ILE A 30 4.27 7.89 7.55
C ILE A 30 3.08 8.27 6.67
N ASP A 31 2.35 7.28 6.16
CA ASP A 31 1.21 7.51 5.28
C ASP A 31 0.18 6.38 5.36
N GLU A 32 -1.03 6.63 4.88
CA GLU A 32 -2.13 5.68 4.87
C GLU A 32 -3.08 5.93 3.68
N ALA A 33 -3.59 4.85 3.10
CA ALA A 33 -4.64 4.91 2.09
C ALA A 33 -5.70 3.84 2.34
N LEU A 34 -6.94 4.17 1.97
CA LEU A 34 -8.06 3.24 1.94
C LEU A 34 -8.42 2.97 0.48
N VAL A 35 -8.71 1.72 0.17
CA VAL A 35 -9.11 1.28 -1.17
C VAL A 35 -10.38 0.47 -1.03
N ASP A 36 -11.45 0.94 -1.68
CA ASP A 36 -12.68 0.17 -1.79
C ASP A 36 -12.41 -1.12 -2.55
N GLY A 37 -12.47 -2.24 -1.84
CA GLY A 37 -12.35 -3.56 -2.43
C GLY A 37 -13.73 -4.14 -2.69
N ASP A 38 -13.80 -5.15 -3.55
CA ASP A 38 -15.06 -5.87 -3.74
C ASP A 38 -15.43 -6.62 -2.44
N SER A 39 -16.54 -6.19 -1.81
CA SER A 39 -17.05 -6.73 -0.55
C SER A 39 -17.63 -8.13 -0.67
N THR A 40 -17.84 -8.65 -1.88
CA THR A 40 -18.39 -10.00 -2.09
C THR A 40 -17.34 -11.09 -1.90
N ALA A 41 -16.05 -10.73 -1.94
CA ALA A 41 -14.95 -11.63 -1.65
C ALA A 41 -14.59 -11.59 -0.15
N GLU A 42 -15.17 -12.51 0.64
CA GLU A 42 -14.93 -12.73 2.09
C GLU A 42 -13.50 -13.18 2.45
N THR A 43 -12.54 -13.07 1.55
CA THR A 43 -11.17 -13.54 1.81
C THR A 43 -10.39 -12.47 2.55
N THR A 44 -10.10 -12.72 3.83
CA THR A 44 -9.12 -11.95 4.60
C THR A 44 -7.78 -11.98 3.89
N TYR A 45 -7.19 -10.82 3.68
CA TYR A 45 -5.88 -10.68 3.05
C TYR A 45 -4.97 -9.85 3.94
N LYS A 46 -3.73 -10.30 4.11
CA LYS A 46 -2.68 -9.52 4.76
C LYS A 46 -1.37 -9.68 4.00
N HIS A 47 -0.75 -8.55 3.69
CA HIS A 47 0.57 -8.48 3.09
C HIS A 47 1.42 -7.48 3.86
N VAL A 48 2.65 -7.87 4.15
CA VAL A 48 3.61 -7.04 4.88
C VAL A 48 4.92 -7.11 4.12
N CYS A 49 5.44 -5.96 3.70
CA CYS A 49 6.68 -5.87 2.94
C CYS A 49 7.61 -4.82 3.54
N LYS A 50 8.85 -5.20 3.81
CA LYS A 50 9.92 -4.25 4.17
C LYS A 50 10.44 -3.59 2.90
N VAL A 51 10.45 -2.27 2.90
CA VAL A 51 10.92 -1.43 1.79
C VAL A 51 12.07 -0.52 2.25
N ARG A 52 12.93 -0.13 1.32
CA ARG A 52 13.88 0.95 1.56
C ARG A 52 13.16 2.28 1.31
N LEU A 53 13.19 3.17 2.29
CA LEU A 53 12.63 4.50 2.14
C LEU A 53 13.67 5.41 1.50
N PRO A 54 13.25 6.20 0.50
CA PRO A 54 14.08 7.27 -0.04
C PRO A 54 14.23 8.39 1.00
N ASP A 55 15.20 9.29 0.76
CA ASP A 55 15.39 10.46 1.63
C ASP A 55 14.22 11.47 1.48
N ASP A 56 13.53 11.50 0.33
CA ASP A 56 12.30 12.28 0.10
C ASP A 56 11.08 11.68 0.81
N GLU A 57 10.06 12.52 1.10
CA GLU A 57 8.81 12.09 1.72
C GLU A 57 8.07 11.07 0.84
N PRO A 58 7.97 9.79 1.28
CA PRO A 58 7.29 8.76 0.51
C PRO A 58 5.78 8.81 0.75
N ARG A 59 5.00 8.53 -0.29
CA ARG A 59 3.53 8.50 -0.24
C ARG A 59 2.96 7.25 -0.88
N ILE A 60 1.87 6.76 -0.32
CA ILE A 60 1.05 5.70 -0.90
C ILE A 60 0.14 6.33 -1.95
N ASP A 61 0.09 5.70 -3.11
CA ASP A 61 -0.78 6.07 -4.22
C ASP A 61 -1.38 4.79 -4.82
N LEU A 62 -2.47 4.92 -5.56
CA LEU A 62 -3.29 3.83 -6.07
C LEU A 62 -3.39 3.94 -7.58
N GLU A 63 -2.87 2.93 -8.27
CA GLU A 63 -3.01 2.81 -9.72
C GLU A 63 -4.08 1.78 -10.05
N SER A 64 -5.07 2.16 -10.87
CA SER A 64 -6.03 1.22 -11.43
C SER A 64 -5.50 0.65 -12.75
N GLY A 65 -5.58 -0.68 -12.93
CA GLY A 65 -5.26 -1.32 -14.21
C GLY A 65 -6.13 -2.56 -14.43
N ASN A 66 -6.82 -2.61 -15.57
CA ASN A 66 -7.60 -3.78 -16.05
C ASN A 66 -8.31 -4.53 -14.91
N ASP A 67 -9.24 -3.85 -14.22
CA ASP A 67 -10.09 -4.38 -13.14
C ASP A 67 -9.39 -4.66 -11.79
N ARG A 68 -8.11 -4.32 -11.64
CA ARG A 68 -7.35 -4.49 -10.37
C ARG A 68 -6.68 -3.20 -9.92
N ALA A 69 -6.64 -2.99 -8.61
CA ALA A 69 -5.84 -1.93 -8.00
C ALA A 69 -4.40 -2.38 -7.79
N ARG A 70 -3.49 -1.42 -7.87
CA ARG A 70 -2.11 -1.54 -7.46
C ARG A 70 -1.80 -0.48 -6.42
N VAL A 71 -1.28 -0.94 -5.30
CA VAL A 71 -0.66 -0.06 -4.30
C VAL A 71 0.73 0.28 -4.79
N VAL A 72 1.04 1.56 -4.88
CA VAL A 72 2.38 2.04 -5.21
C VAL A 72 2.91 2.97 -4.14
N LEU A 73 4.19 2.82 -3.83
CA LEU A 73 4.93 3.78 -3.02
C LEU A 73 5.67 4.72 -3.96
N ARG A 74 5.33 6.01 -3.92
CA ARG A 74 6.00 7.04 -4.69
C ARG A 74 6.86 7.93 -3.80
N ALA A 75 8.00 8.34 -4.32
CA ALA A 75 8.83 9.40 -3.73
C ALA A 75 9.64 10.08 -4.82
N ALA A 76 9.80 11.40 -4.74
CA ALA A 76 10.50 12.21 -5.75
C ALA A 76 10.06 11.91 -7.21
N GLY A 77 8.77 11.61 -7.41
CA GLY A 77 8.22 11.26 -8.72
C GLY A 77 8.61 9.87 -9.26
N ARG A 78 9.22 9.00 -8.46
CA ARG A 78 9.59 7.63 -8.82
C ARG A 78 8.78 6.62 -8.02
N THR A 79 8.53 5.45 -8.62
CA THR A 79 7.89 4.31 -7.95
C THR A 79 8.95 3.43 -7.29
N CYS A 80 8.91 3.32 -5.96
CA CYS A 80 9.89 2.57 -5.16
C CYS A 80 9.36 1.18 -4.75
N TYR A 81 8.05 1.02 -4.71
CA TYR A 81 7.38 -0.24 -4.44
C TYR A 81 6.07 -0.28 -5.23
N ARG A 82 5.69 -1.47 -5.68
CA ARG A 82 4.44 -1.72 -6.38
C ARG A 82 3.93 -3.10 -6.03
N HIS A 83 2.65 -3.17 -5.70
CA HIS A 83 1.98 -4.41 -5.36
C HIS A 83 0.56 -4.44 -5.92
N GLU A 84 0.21 -5.52 -6.61
CA GLU A 84 -1.12 -5.73 -7.16
C GLU A 84 -2.03 -6.39 -6.11
N LEU A 85 -3.21 -5.81 -5.88
CA LEU A 85 -4.18 -6.36 -4.96
C LEU A 85 -4.81 -7.64 -5.55
N PRO A 86 -5.04 -8.68 -4.73
CA PRO A 86 -5.50 -9.97 -5.23
C PRO A 86 -6.97 -9.95 -5.66
N THR A 87 -7.81 -9.08 -5.09
CA THR A 87 -9.21 -8.97 -5.52
C THR A 87 -9.38 -7.86 -6.54
N ARG A 88 -10.43 -8.01 -7.37
CA ARG A 88 -10.88 -6.93 -8.24
C ARG A 88 -11.37 -5.77 -7.38
N LEU A 89 -11.26 -4.57 -7.94
CA LEU A 89 -11.92 -3.39 -7.37
C LEU A 89 -13.42 -3.48 -7.65
N ALA A 90 -14.23 -2.91 -6.76
CA ALA A 90 -15.64 -2.69 -7.06
C ALA A 90 -15.74 -1.82 -8.32
N ALA A 91 -16.56 -2.24 -9.29
CA ALA A 91 -16.90 -1.37 -10.40
C ALA A 91 -17.72 -0.20 -9.82
N ASN A 92 -17.20 1.02 -9.92
CA ASN A 92 -17.98 2.23 -9.66
C ASN A 92 -19.11 2.37 -10.68
#